data_AF-A0A840YBH1-F1
#
_entry.id   AF-A0A840YBH1-F1
#
_cell.length_a   1.000
_cell.length_b   1.000
_cell.length_c   1.000
_cell.angle_alpha   90.00
_cell.angle_beta   90.00
_cell.angle_gamma   90.00
#
_symmetry.space_group_name_H-M   'P 1'
#
loop_
_entity.id
_entity.type
_entity.pdbx_description
1 polymer ?
#
loop_
_entity_poly.entity_id
_entity_poly.type
_entity_poly.pdbx_seq_one_letter_code
_entity_poly.pdbx_strand_id
1 'polypeptide(L)'
;MRAPSILHPAEARRVREDAVPVGSTRPARFLGLPFPLAVVMGALAYLIQTNVTGWRGLGWAVAVVAPFWFVAVLAIARDPYGANVFLAWFRCCALLRDPLRLGAPSLSPLPGNRAAPERRTPRVR
;
A
#
# COMPACT_ATOMS: atom_id res chain seq x y z
N MET A 1 -37.91 -31.74 18.25
CA MET A 1 -36.92 -30.73 18.70
C MET A 1 -35.54 -31.37 18.62
N ARG A 2 -34.67 -30.92 17.70
CA ARG A 2 -33.31 -31.48 17.53
C ARG A 2 -32.38 -30.75 18.51
N ALA A 3 -31.62 -31.51 19.29
CA ALA A 3 -30.61 -30.96 20.20
C ALA A 3 -29.57 -30.11 19.44
N PRO A 4 -29.03 -29.03 20.04
CA PRO A 4 -27.95 -28.27 19.44
C PRO A 4 -26.72 -29.17 19.34
N SER A 5 -26.30 -29.50 18.12
CA SER A 5 -25.03 -30.18 17.88
C SER A 5 -23.91 -29.28 18.42
N ILE A 6 -23.20 -29.77 19.43
CA ILE A 6 -21.97 -29.14 19.93
C ILE A 6 -20.96 -29.26 18.79
N LEU A 7 -20.88 -28.22 17.94
CA LEU A 7 -19.83 -28.11 16.93
C LEU A 7 -18.49 -28.17 17.66
N HIS A 8 -17.58 -29.01 17.18
CA HIS A 8 -16.23 -29.06 17.73
C HIS A 8 -15.64 -27.64 17.64
N PRO A 9 -14.90 -27.12 18.64
CA PRO A 9 -14.40 -25.74 18.62
C PRO A 9 -13.60 -25.41 17.34
N ALA A 10 -12.99 -26.41 16.71
CA ALA A 10 -12.33 -26.29 15.41
C ALA A 10 -13.31 -26.06 14.23
N GLU A 11 -14.47 -26.72 14.24
CA GLU A 11 -15.51 -26.55 13.22
C GLU A 11 -16.24 -25.21 13.39
N ALA A 12 -16.53 -24.83 14.64
CA ALA A 12 -17.08 -23.51 14.94
C ALA A 12 -16.13 -22.38 14.50
N ARG A 13 -14.81 -22.60 14.63
CA ARG A 13 -13.79 -21.65 14.15
C ARG A 13 -13.77 -21.57 12.63
N ARG A 14 -13.81 -22.69 11.91
CA ARG A 14 -13.87 -22.72 10.43
C ARG A 14 -15.10 -21.99 9.90
N VAL A 15 -16.28 -22.26 10.44
CA VAL A 15 -17.52 -21.57 10.05
C VAL A 15 -17.43 -20.06 10.31
N ARG A 16 -16.76 -19.64 11.39
CA ARG A 16 -16.56 -18.22 11.71
C ARG A 16 -15.50 -17.55 10.83
N GLU A 17 -14.45 -18.28 10.44
CA GLU A 17 -13.41 -17.83 9.50
C GLU A 17 -13.95 -17.75 8.06
N ASP A 18 -14.76 -18.72 7.64
CA ASP A 18 -15.47 -18.73 6.35
C ASP A 18 -16.55 -17.64 6.27
N ALA A 19 -17.10 -17.25 7.43
CA ALA A 19 -18.05 -16.16 7.55
C ALA A 19 -17.39 -14.77 7.63
N VAL A 20 -16.05 -14.65 7.55
CA VAL A 20 -15.42 -13.34 7.37
C VAL A 20 -15.90 -12.82 6.01
N PRO A 21 -16.75 -11.78 5.98
CA PRO A 21 -17.31 -11.33 4.74
C PRO A 21 -16.16 -10.83 3.88
N VAL A 22 -15.85 -11.58 2.82
CA VAL A 22 -14.81 -11.28 1.81
C VAL A 22 -15.03 -9.90 1.14
N GLY A 23 -16.14 -9.22 1.47
CA GLY A 23 -16.44 -7.84 1.12
C GLY A 23 -15.88 -6.77 2.08
N SER A 24 -15.65 -7.06 3.37
CA SER A 24 -15.21 -6.04 4.35
C SER A 24 -13.72 -5.73 4.31
N THR A 25 -12.92 -6.59 3.67
CA THR A 25 -11.47 -6.40 3.50
C THR A 25 -11.10 -5.97 2.09
N ARG A 26 -12.09 -5.72 1.20
CA ARG A 26 -11.78 -5.27 -0.16
C ARG A 26 -11.18 -3.87 -0.10
N PRO A 27 -10.02 -3.66 -0.76
CA PRO A 27 -9.38 -2.35 -0.79
C PRO A 27 -10.31 -1.31 -1.42
N ALA A 28 -10.32 -0.09 -0.88
CA ALA A 28 -11.07 1.02 -1.46
C ALA A 28 -10.63 1.25 -2.91
N ARG A 29 -11.60 1.27 -3.83
CA ARG A 29 -11.35 1.42 -5.27
C ARG A 29 -11.92 2.74 -5.78
N PHE A 30 -11.19 3.39 -6.65
CA PHE A 30 -11.63 4.54 -7.42
C PHE A 30 -11.62 4.16 -8.90
N LEU A 31 -12.79 4.19 -9.55
CA LEU A 31 -12.96 3.79 -10.96
C LEU A 31 -12.35 2.41 -11.30
N GLY A 32 -12.47 1.45 -10.37
CA GLY A 32 -11.99 0.08 -10.54
C GLY A 32 -10.53 -0.20 -10.13
N LEU A 33 -9.74 0.84 -9.84
CA LEU A 33 -8.34 0.72 -9.39
C LEU A 33 -8.17 1.08 -7.90
N PRO A 34 -7.09 0.66 -7.22
CA PRO A 34 -6.78 1.09 -5.87
C PRO A 34 -6.37 2.56 -5.94
N PHE A 35 -6.81 3.36 -4.97
CA PHE A 35 -6.59 4.81 -4.95
C PHE A 35 -5.17 5.28 -5.36
N PRO A 36 -4.06 4.72 -4.81
CA PRO A 36 -2.72 5.17 -5.19
C PRO A 36 -2.40 4.96 -6.67
N LEU A 37 -2.88 3.87 -7.28
CA LEU A 37 -2.66 3.62 -8.70
C LEU A 37 -3.48 4.56 -9.57
N ALA A 38 -4.73 4.83 -9.18
CA ALA A 38 -5.59 5.79 -9.86
C ALA A 38 -4.99 7.19 -9.87
N VAL A 39 -4.40 7.63 -8.74
CA VAL A 39 -3.71 8.93 -8.63
C VAL A 39 -2.50 9.00 -9.56
N VAL A 40 -1.66 7.96 -9.60
CA VAL A 40 -0.48 7.94 -10.49
C VAL A 40 -0.89 8.01 -11.96
N MET A 41 -1.91 7.24 -12.36
CA MET A 41 -2.42 7.26 -13.73
C MET A 41 -3.06 8.63 -14.09
N GLY A 42 -3.79 9.24 -13.15
CA GLY A 42 -4.34 10.58 -13.32
C GLY A 42 -3.25 11.66 -13.45
N ALA A 43 -2.19 11.58 -12.64
CA ALA A 43 -1.05 12.48 -12.73
C ALA A 43 -0.32 12.33 -14.08
N LEU A 44 -0.18 11.12 -14.61
CA LEU A 44 0.39 10.88 -15.93
C LEU A 44 -0.49 11.47 -17.04
N ALA A 45 -1.80 11.27 -16.99
CA ALA A 45 -2.74 11.87 -17.92
C ALA A 45 -2.66 13.41 -17.90
N TYR A 46 -2.59 13.99 -16.70
CA TYR A 46 -2.43 15.43 -16.50
C TYR A 46 -1.11 15.93 -17.10
N LEU A 47 0.00 15.22 -16.88
CA LEU A 47 1.30 15.58 -17.44
C LEU A 47 1.28 15.59 -18.98
N ILE A 48 0.63 14.60 -19.60
CA ILE A 48 0.48 14.56 -21.06
C ILE A 48 -0.35 15.75 -21.54
N GLN A 49 -1.45 16.05 -20.85
CA GLN A 49 -2.36 17.15 -21.19
C GLN A 49 -1.69 18.53 -21.07
N THR A 50 -0.79 18.71 -20.10
CA THR A 50 -0.08 20.00 -19.91
C THR A 50 1.06 20.19 -20.91
N ASN A 51 1.67 19.10 -21.39
CA ASN A 51 2.75 19.16 -22.38
C ASN A 51 2.26 19.18 -23.84
N VAL A 52 1.11 18.55 -24.11
CA VAL A 52 0.47 18.56 -25.43
C VAL A 52 -0.88 19.23 -25.28
N THR A 53 -1.01 20.45 -25.78
CA THR A 53 -2.22 21.25 -25.56
C THR A 53 -3.37 20.88 -26.49
N GLY A 54 -4.59 21.23 -26.06
CA GLY A 54 -5.82 21.06 -26.84
C GLY A 54 -6.31 19.61 -26.96
N TRP A 55 -7.13 19.34 -27.98
CA TRP A 55 -7.75 18.03 -28.23
C TRP A 55 -6.74 16.92 -28.52
N ARG A 56 -5.57 17.28 -29.08
CA ARG A 56 -4.49 16.32 -29.34
C ARG A 56 -3.90 15.79 -28.03
N GLY A 57 -3.76 16.64 -27.02
CA GLY A 57 -3.34 16.24 -25.67
C GLY A 57 -4.26 15.20 -25.07
N LEU A 58 -5.57 15.43 -25.18
CA LEU A 58 -6.56 14.52 -24.64
C LEU A 58 -6.50 13.17 -25.34
N GLY A 59 -6.38 13.18 -26.68
CA GLY A 59 -6.20 11.97 -27.47
C GLY A 59 -4.96 11.18 -27.06
N TRP A 60 -3.82 11.84 -26.85
CA TRP A 60 -2.59 11.21 -26.38
C TRP A 60 -2.72 10.68 -24.95
N ALA A 61 -3.32 11.45 -24.05
CA ALA A 61 -3.55 11.03 -22.67
C ALA A 61 -4.41 9.76 -22.62
N VAL A 62 -5.48 9.70 -23.40
CA VAL A 62 -6.33 8.50 -23.49
C VAL A 62 -5.58 7.35 -24.15
N ALA A 63 -4.93 7.57 -25.29
CA ALA A 63 -4.22 6.52 -26.02
C ALA A 63 -3.12 5.86 -25.18
N VAL A 64 -2.43 6.64 -24.33
CA VAL A 64 -1.40 6.12 -23.43
C VAL A 64 -2.01 5.54 -22.17
N VAL A 65 -2.87 6.27 -21.45
CA VAL A 65 -3.30 5.88 -20.10
C VAL A 65 -4.40 4.81 -20.13
N ALA A 66 -5.32 4.84 -21.09
CA ALA A 66 -6.42 3.88 -21.16
C ALA A 66 -5.98 2.40 -21.25
N PRO A 67 -5.00 1.99 -22.08
CA PRO A 67 -4.57 0.59 -22.12
C PRO A 67 -3.94 0.15 -20.79
N PHE A 68 -3.11 0.99 -20.15
CA PHE A 68 -2.56 0.68 -18.83
C PHE A 68 -3.63 0.60 -17.75
N TRP A 69 -4.61 1.50 -17.79
CA TRP A 69 -5.76 1.48 -16.88
C TRP A 69 -6.55 0.18 -17.03
N PHE A 70 -6.85 -0.20 -18.28
CA PHE A 70 -7.62 -1.41 -18.58
C PHE A 70 -6.90 -2.68 -18.12
N VAL A 71 -5.60 -2.81 -18.41
CA VAL A 71 -4.78 -3.93 -17.94
C VAL A 71 -4.75 -3.99 -16.41
N ALA A 72 -4.62 -2.84 -15.75
CA ALA A 72 -4.64 -2.78 -14.29
C ALA A 72 -5.99 -3.21 -13.70
N VAL A 73 -7.12 -2.77 -14.29
CA VAL A 73 -8.46 -3.21 -13.87
C VAL A 73 -8.61 -4.72 -14.02
N LEU A 74 -8.15 -5.31 -15.13
CA LEU A 74 -8.18 -6.76 -15.35
C LEU A 74 -7.32 -7.52 -14.34
N ALA A 75 -6.12 -7.03 -14.04
CA ALA A 75 -5.23 -7.65 -13.06
C ALA A 75 -5.86 -7.66 -11.66
N ILE A 76 -6.49 -6.56 -11.25
CA ILE A 76 -7.17 -6.43 -9.95
C ILE A 76 -8.46 -7.26 -9.88
N ALA A 77 -9.16 -7.40 -11.01
CA ALA A 77 -10.33 -8.26 -11.08
C ALA A 77 -9.96 -9.73 -10.83
N ARG A 78 -8.75 -10.17 -11.24
CA ARG A 78 -8.26 -11.52 -10.97
C ARG A 78 -7.74 -11.69 -9.54
N ASP A 79 -6.97 -10.73 -9.05
CA ASP A 79 -6.47 -10.76 -7.67
C ASP A 79 -6.53 -9.36 -7.04
N PRO A 80 -7.55 -9.11 -6.20
CA PRO A 80 -7.74 -7.80 -5.59
C PRO A 80 -6.73 -7.48 -4.48
N TYR A 81 -6.05 -8.49 -3.92
CA TYR A 81 -5.08 -8.31 -2.84
C TYR A 81 -3.65 -8.24 -3.39
N GLY A 82 -3.32 -9.03 -4.41
CA GLY A 82 -2.01 -9.06 -5.06
C GLY A 82 -1.57 -7.68 -5.55
N ALA A 83 -2.49 -6.87 -6.10
CA ALA A 83 -2.17 -5.51 -6.52
C ALA A 83 -1.74 -4.59 -5.36
N ASN A 84 -2.34 -4.72 -4.17
CA ASN A 84 -1.94 -3.93 -3.00
C ASN A 84 -0.62 -4.42 -2.42
N VAL A 85 -0.39 -5.72 -2.39
CA VAL A 85 0.90 -6.30 -1.97
C VAL A 85 2.00 -5.81 -2.89
N PHE A 86 1.77 -5.81 -4.20
CA PHE A 86 2.71 -5.27 -5.18
C PHE A 86 2.97 -3.77 -4.98
N LEU A 87 1.92 -2.97 -4.77
CA LEU A 87 2.05 -1.54 -4.47
C LEU A 87 2.84 -1.28 -3.18
N ALA A 88 2.58 -2.07 -2.13
CA ALA A 88 3.30 -1.97 -0.86
C ALA A 88 4.78 -2.35 -1.03
N TRP A 89 5.06 -3.44 -1.73
CA TRP A 89 6.41 -3.87 -2.09
C TRP A 89 7.14 -2.80 -2.91
N PHE A 90 6.49 -2.27 -3.95
CA PHE A 90 7.06 -1.22 -4.79
C PHE A 90 7.38 0.04 -3.98
N ARG A 91 6.46 0.46 -3.09
CA ARG A 91 6.70 1.58 -2.17
C ARG A 91 7.90 1.31 -1.24
N CYS A 92 8.02 0.11 -0.68
CA CYS A 92 9.18 -0.26 0.12
C CYS A 92 10.48 -0.21 -0.69
N CYS A 93 10.50 -0.76 -1.91
CA CYS A 93 11.67 -0.71 -2.78
C CYS A 93 12.02 0.72 -3.20
N ALA A 94 11.03 1.58 -3.47
CA ALA A 94 11.24 2.99 -3.79
C ALA A 94 11.88 3.75 -2.61
N LEU A 95 11.37 3.53 -1.40
CA LEU A 95 11.91 4.14 -0.18
C LEU A 95 13.32 3.62 0.17
N LEU A 96 13.62 2.35 -0.14
CA LEU A 96 14.96 1.78 0.05
C LEU A 96 15.99 2.31 -0.95
N ARG A 97 15.55 2.79 -2.11
CA ARG A 97 16.40 3.41 -3.13
C ARG A 97 16.63 4.90 -2.89
N ASP A 98 15.96 5.49 -1.92
CA ASP A 98 16.19 6.88 -1.53
C ASP A 98 17.55 6.96 -0.81
N PRO A 99 18.58 7.58 -1.40
CA PRO A 99 19.85 7.76 -0.71
C PRO A 99 19.61 8.52 0.59
N LEU A 100 20.49 8.29 1.57
CA LEU A 100 20.56 8.83 2.95
C LEU A 100 20.24 10.34 3.18
N ARG A 101 19.89 11.12 2.15
CA ARG A 101 19.55 12.55 2.17
C ARG A 101 18.13 12.86 2.64
N LEU A 102 17.16 11.95 2.48
CA LEU A 102 15.74 12.22 2.78
C LEU A 102 15.23 11.60 4.10
N GLY A 103 16.13 11.04 4.93
CA GLY A 103 15.74 10.41 6.19
C GLY A 103 15.19 9.00 5.96
N ALA A 104 16.05 8.10 5.45
CA ALA A 104 15.74 6.70 5.22
C ALA A 104 14.92 6.08 6.38
N PRO A 105 13.99 5.14 6.13
CA PRO A 105 13.16 4.54 7.18
C PRO A 105 13.96 3.77 8.24
N SER A 106 15.27 3.53 8.02
CA SER A 106 16.22 2.99 8.99
C SER A 106 16.86 4.05 9.90
N LEU A 107 16.66 5.35 9.63
CA LEU A 107 16.95 6.43 10.57
C LEU A 107 15.77 6.54 11.55
N SER A 108 15.59 5.47 12.34
CA SER A 108 14.96 5.63 13.64
C SER A 108 15.68 6.81 14.31
N PRO A 109 14.96 7.84 14.80
CA PRO A 109 15.53 8.80 15.73
C PRO A 109 15.68 8.08 17.07
N LEU A 110 16.46 6.99 17.10
CA LEU A 110 17.07 6.58 18.33
C LEU A 110 17.97 7.76 18.67
N PRO A 111 17.72 8.47 19.78
CA PRO A 111 18.68 9.45 20.26
C PRO A 111 19.97 8.66 20.40
N GLY A 112 20.92 8.92 19.49
CA GLY A 112 22.21 8.24 19.49
C GLY A 112 22.68 8.31 20.93
N ASN A 113 22.92 7.13 21.52
CA ASN A 113 23.37 6.96 22.89
C ASN A 113 24.45 8.01 23.14
N ARG A 114 24.04 9.17 23.68
CA ARG A 114 24.96 10.13 24.26
C ARG A 114 25.50 9.33 25.41
N ALA A 115 26.76 8.92 25.27
CA ALA A 115 27.54 8.33 26.34
C ALA A 115 27.10 9.02 27.64
N ALA A 116 26.50 8.25 28.54
CA ALA A 116 26.06 8.78 29.83
C ALA A 116 27.26 9.55 30.41
N PRO A 117 27.07 10.80 30.86
CA PRO A 117 28.18 11.53 31.46
C PRO A 117 28.68 10.68 32.62
N GLU A 118 29.94 10.26 32.51
CA GLU A 118 30.65 9.50 33.53
C GLU A 118 30.47 10.23 34.86
N ARG A 119 29.60 9.71 35.73
CA ARG A 119 29.43 10.23 37.09
C ARG A 119 30.75 10.01 37.79
N ARG A 120 31.62 11.02 37.81
CA ARG A 120 32.75 11.08 38.74
C ARG A 120 32.20 10.93 40.15
N THR A 121 32.35 9.74 40.73
CA THR A 121 32.20 9.55 42.17
C THR A 121 33.29 10.35 42.88
N PRO A 122 32.97 11.23 43.84
CA PRO A 122 33.98 11.89 44.64
C PRO A 122 34.72 10.82 45.46
N ARG A 123 36.04 10.74 45.29
CA ARG A 123 36.88 10.00 46.24
C ARG A 123 36.85 10.76 47.56
N VAL A 124 36.17 10.18 48.54
CA VAL A 124 36.31 10.53 49.94
C VAL A 124 37.77 10.24 50.32
N ARG A 125 38.48 11.26 50.79
CA ARG A 125 39.75 11.11 51.52
C ARG A 125 39.44 11.18 53.00
#